data_AF-A0A9E4ZBX1-F1
#
_entry.id   AF-A0A9E4ZBX1-F1
#
_cell.length_a   1.000
_cell.length_b   1.000
_cell.length_c   1.000
_cell.angle_alpha   90.00
_cell.angle_beta   90.00
_cell.angle_gamma   90.00
#
_symmetry.space_group_name_H-M   'P 1'
#
loop_
_entity.id
_entity.type
_entity.pdbx_description
1 polymer ?
#
loop_
_entity_poly.entity_id
_entity_poly.type
_entity_poly.pdbx_seq_one_letter_code
_entity_poly.pdbx_strand_id
1 'polypeptide(L)' 'MNWRDMVGSKLMTPADAVSVVKSGDQVMVGIINCTPYTLCEALYERRGELEGIRVYHPAPFFSWVRDGDED' A
#
# COMPACT_ATOMS: atom_id res chain seq x y z
N MET A 1 -8.38 18.32 -22.83
CA MET A 1 -7.34 17.69 -22.00
C MET A 1 -7.20 16.25 -22.47
N ASN A 2 -5.99 15.81 -22.87
CA ASN A 2 -5.75 14.46 -23.36
C ASN A 2 -5.59 13.51 -22.16
N TRP A 3 -6.48 12.52 -22.03
CA TRP A 3 -6.47 11.59 -20.89
C TRP A 3 -5.17 10.76 -20.82
N ARG A 4 -4.50 10.53 -21.96
CA ARG A 4 -3.24 9.79 -22.01
C ARG A 4 -2.14 10.54 -21.28
N ASP A 5 -2.07 11.85 -21.45
CA ASP A 5 -1.06 12.69 -20.79
C ASP A 5 -1.33 12.75 -19.27
N MET A 6 -2.61 12.76 -18.86
CA MET A 6 -2.99 12.71 -17.45
C MET A 6 -2.69 11.37 -16.77
N VAL A 7 -2.84 10.25 -17.49
CA VAL A 7 -2.45 8.93 -16.98
C VAL A 7 -0.94 8.82 -16.96
N GLY A 8 -0.27 9.22 -18.04
CA GLY A 8 1.19 9.17 -18.16
C GLY A 8 1.90 9.94 -17.04
N SER A 9 1.38 11.11 -16.64
CA SER A 9 1.97 11.90 -15.55
C SER A 9 1.77 11.31 -14.15
N LYS A 10 0.89 10.30 -13.99
CA LYS A 10 0.63 9.60 -12.72
C LYS A 10 1.24 8.20 -12.67
N LEU A 11 1.83 7.72 -13.77
CA LEU A 11 2.54 6.45 -13.77
C LEU A 11 3.84 6.61 -12.98
N MET A 12 4.04 5.74 -12.00
CA MET A 12 5.18 5.78 -11.08
C MET A 12 5.47 4.37 -10.54
N THR A 13 6.58 4.23 -9.81
CA THR A 13 6.92 2.95 -9.17
C THR A 13 5.98 2.66 -7.98
N PRO A 14 5.83 1.40 -7.54
CA PRO A 14 5.06 1.08 -6.35
C PRO A 14 5.56 1.81 -5.10
N ALA A 15 6.89 1.92 -4.93
CA ALA A 15 7.51 2.64 -3.82
C ALA A 15 7.14 4.14 -3.82
N ASP A 16 7.20 4.80 -4.98
CA ASP A 16 6.78 6.20 -5.12
C ASP A 16 5.28 6.36 -4.84
N ALA A 17 4.46 5.43 -5.30
CA ALA A 17 3.00 5.47 -5.11
C ALA A 17 2.62 5.41 -3.63
N VAL A 18 3.27 4.55 -2.84
CA VAL A 18 2.98 4.41 -1.40
C VAL A 18 3.71 5.44 -0.54
N SER A 19 4.63 6.24 -1.10
CA SER A 19 5.38 7.27 -0.36
C SER A 19 4.48 8.33 0.30
N VAL A 20 3.25 8.48 -0.19
CA VAL A 20 2.24 9.39 0.36
C VAL A 20 1.75 8.98 1.75
N VAL A 21 1.90 7.70 2.13
CA VAL A 21 1.51 7.17 3.45
C VAL A 21 2.53 7.58 4.51
N LYS A 22 2.01 8.09 5.64
CA LYS A 22 2.78 8.64 6.77
C LYS A 22 2.41 7.93 8.08
N SER A 23 3.27 8.05 9.09
CA SER A 23 2.99 7.57 10.45
C SER A 23 1.67 8.15 10.99
N GLY A 24 0.86 7.30 11.61
CA GLY A 24 -0.48 7.64 12.11
C GLY A 24 -1.62 7.58 11.08
N ASP A 25 -1.33 7.37 9.79
CA ASP A 25 -2.36 7.29 8.76
C ASP A 25 -3.25 6.05 8.91
N GLN A 26 -4.46 6.17 8.35
CA GLN A 26 -5.40 5.08 8.17
C GLN A 26 -5.51 4.75 6.69
N VAL A 27 -5.12 3.53 6.31
CA VAL A 27 -5.09 3.06 4.92
C VAL A 27 -6.16 1.99 4.72
N MET A 28 -7.03 2.18 3.74
CA MET A 28 -8.02 1.18 3.34
C MET A 28 -7.55 0.44 2.09
N VAL A 29 -7.52 -0.89 2.17
CA VAL A 29 -7.14 -1.78 1.08
C VAL A 29 -8.39 -2.32 0.39
N GLY A 30 -8.32 -2.49 -0.93
CA GLY A 30 -9.39 -3.13 -1.71
C GLY A 30 -9.70 -4.54 -1.22
N ILE A 31 -11.00 -4.87 -1.16
CA ILE A 31 -11.55 -6.14 -0.69
C ILE A 31 -11.31 -7.30 -1.69
N ILE A 32 -11.03 -8.51 -1.21
CA ILE A 32 -10.98 -9.78 -1.97
C ILE A 32 -10.16 -9.67 -3.28
N ASN A 33 -10.82 -9.61 -4.44
CA ASN A 33 -10.19 -9.63 -5.76
C ASN A 33 -9.70 -8.24 -6.19
N CYS A 34 -10.02 -7.20 -5.43
CA CYS A 34 -9.51 -5.86 -5.61
C CYS A 34 -8.26 -5.58 -4.75
N THR A 35 -7.74 -6.56 -4.01
CA THR A 35 -6.51 -6.39 -3.22
C THR A 35 -5.33 -6.05 -4.16
N PRO A 36 -4.70 -4.86 -4.03
CA PRO A 36 -3.61 -4.43 -4.88
C PRO A 36 -2.27 -4.96 -4.37
N TYR A 37 -2.00 -6.25 -4.58
CA TYR A 37 -0.82 -6.95 -4.04
C TYR A 37 0.50 -6.18 -4.22
N THR A 38 0.73 -5.59 -5.40
CA THR A 38 1.96 -4.82 -5.68
C THR A 38 2.11 -3.58 -4.78
N LEU A 39 1.01 -2.90 -4.45
CA LEU A 39 1.05 -1.76 -3.53
C LEU A 39 1.08 -2.22 -2.06
N CYS A 40 0.43 -3.34 -1.74
CA CYS A 40 0.50 -3.92 -0.40
C CYS A 40 1.93 -4.34 -0.04
N GLU A 41 2.65 -4.99 -0.96
CA GLU A 41 4.06 -5.34 -0.78
C GLU A 41 4.92 -4.10 -0.56
N ALA A 42 4.81 -3.10 -1.43
CA ALA A 42 5.60 -1.87 -1.33
C ALA A 42 5.33 -1.12 -0.01
N LEU A 43 4.09 -1.13 0.50
CA LEU A 43 3.78 -0.53 1.79
C LEU A 43 4.35 -1.37 2.96
N TYR A 44 4.29 -2.70 2.86
CA TYR A 44 4.84 -3.61 3.87
C TYR A 44 6.38 -3.50 3.96
N GLU A 45 7.08 -3.29 2.84
CA GLU A 45 8.53 -3.03 2.84
C GLU A 45 8.91 -1.80 3.67
N ARG A 46 8.01 -0.80 3.77
CA ARG A 46 8.18 0.41 4.59
C ARG A 46 7.79 0.24 6.06
N ARG A 47 7.43 -0.96 6.52
CA ARG A 47 6.93 -1.19 7.89
C ARG A 47 7.91 -0.75 8.99
N GLY A 48 9.22 -0.82 8.74
CA GLY A 48 10.25 -0.34 9.68
C GLY A 48 10.42 1.17 9.72
N GLU A 49 9.82 1.92 8.78
CA GLU A 49 9.91 3.39 8.68
C GLU A 49 8.65 4.09 9.20
N LEU A 50 7.57 3.35 9.40
CA LEU A 50 6.24 3.88 9.69
C LEU A 50 5.75 3.42 11.05
N GLU A 51 5.22 4.35 11.83
CA GLU A 51 4.70 4.07 13.17
C GLU A 51 3.22 4.43 13.28
N GLY A 52 2.46 3.63 14.03
CA GLY A 52 1.07 3.94 14.36
C GLY A 52 0.09 3.96 13.17
N ILE A 53 0.48 3.43 12.01
CA ILE A 53 -0.43 3.29 10.87
C ILE A 53 -1.48 2.21 11.15
N ARG A 54 -2.69 2.39 10.61
CA ARG A 54 -3.74 1.36 10.65
C ARG A 54 -4.12 0.95 9.24
N VAL A 55 -3.93 -0.32 8.92
CA VAL A 55 -4.29 -0.88 7.61
C VAL A 55 -5.59 -1.67 7.74
N TYR A 56 -6.66 -1.18 7.11
CA TYR A 56 -7.93 -1.87 7.01
C TYR A 56 -7.95 -2.72 5.74
N HIS A 57 -8.08 -4.04 5.90
CA HIS A 57 -7.95 -4.99 4.79
C HIS A 57 -9.05 -6.07 4.86
N PRO A 58 -10.33 -5.74 4.59
CA PRO A 58 -11.42 -6.70 4.73
C PRO A 58 -11.27 -7.88 3.76
N ALA A 59 -11.44 -9.11 4.27
CA ALA A 59 -11.23 -10.36 3.53
C ALA A 59 -9.95 -10.35 2.68
N PRO A 60 -8.77 -10.18 3.33
CA PRO A 60 -7.52 -9.94 2.62
C PRO A 60 -6.98 -11.24 2.04
N PHE A 61 -6.38 -11.14 0.86
CA PHE A 61 -5.54 -12.21 0.32
C PHE A 61 -4.03 -11.92 0.44
N PHE A 62 -3.67 -10.69 0.82
CA PHE A 62 -2.28 -10.32 1.11
C PHE A 62 -1.95 -10.61 2.58
N SER A 63 -0.80 -11.25 2.83
CA SER A 63 -0.31 -11.54 4.19
C SER A 63 0.46 -10.34 4.75
N TRP A 64 -0.21 -9.56 5.61
CA TRP A 64 0.35 -8.40 6.30
C TRP A 64 1.24 -8.75 7.49
N VAL A 65 1.04 -9.95 8.06
CA VAL A 65 1.87 -10.50 9.12
C VAL A 65 2.62 -11.68 8.53
N ARG A 66 3.94 -11.73 8.72
CA ARG A 66 4.80 -12.81 8.24
C ARG A 66 5.63 -13.36 9.40
N ASP A 67 6.08 -14.60 9.25
CA ASP A 67 6.98 -15.23 10.21
C ASP A 67 8.23 -14.37 10.42
N GLY A 68 8.53 -14.01 11.66
CA GLY A 68 9.64 -13.12 12.01
C GLY A 68 9.31 -11.64 12.12
N ASP A 69 8.05 -11.22 11.90
CA ASP A 69 7.56 -9.89 12.29
C ASP A 69 7.11 -9.84 13.78
N GLU A 70 7.44 -10.87 14.57
CA GLU A 70 7.18 -10.94 16.00
C GLU A 70 8.18 -10.06 16.77
N ASP A 71 7.81 -8.80 17.02
CA ASP A 71 8.37 -7.93 18.07
C ASP A 71 7.29 -7.60 19.11
#